data_AF-A0A645CZV8-F1
#
_entry.id   AF-A0A645CZV8-F1
#
_cell.length_a   1.000
_cell.length_b   1.000
_cell.length_c   1.000
_cell.angle_alpha   90.00
_cell.angle_beta   90.00
_cell.angle_gamma   90.00
#
_symmetry.space_group_name_H-M   'P 1'
#
loop_
_entity.id
_entity.type
_entity.pdbx_description
1 polymer ?
#
loop_
_entity_poly.entity_id
_entity_poly.type
_entity_poly.pdbx_seq_one_letter_code
_entity_poly.pdbx_strand_id
1 'polypeptide(L)'
;MIINKKLDFSYALSFVDMNKLRKEMESFAINLSYYDEFDKLEDDLQECLNKFFKYNDKELYDLLINKYNFTLIDDNKLVKII
;
A
#
# COMPACT_ATOMS: atom_id res chain seq x y z
N MET A 1 3.35 -5.13 -11.35
CA MET A 1 2.14 -4.30 -11.13
C MET A 1 1.98 -3.50 -12.41
N ILE A 2 1.34 -4.01 -13.45
CA ILE A 2 -0.11 -4.02 -13.60
C ILE A 2 -0.34 -4.60 -15.01
N ILE A 3 -1.03 -5.72 -15.15
CA ILE A 3 -1.61 -6.08 -16.46
C ILE A 3 -3.01 -5.43 -16.59
N ASN A 4 -3.64 -5.04 -15.47
CA ASN A 4 -5.04 -4.54 -15.42
C ASN A 4 -5.28 -3.26 -14.57
N LYS A 5 -4.27 -2.43 -14.33
CA LYS A 5 -4.32 -1.17 -13.53
C LYS A 5 -4.84 -1.29 -12.09
N LYS A 6 -4.93 -2.50 -11.56
CA LYS A 6 -5.33 -2.77 -10.19
C LYS A 6 -4.18 -3.39 -9.42
N LEU A 7 -3.84 -2.77 -8.29
CA LEU A 7 -3.05 -3.41 -7.26
C LEU A 7 -3.97 -4.38 -6.52
N ASP A 8 -3.57 -5.64 -6.39
CA ASP A 8 -4.28 -6.58 -5.52
C ASP A 8 -4.23 -6.03 -4.08
N PHE A 9 -5.39 -6.00 -3.40
CA PHE A 9 -5.53 -5.43 -2.06
C PHE A 9 -4.56 -6.05 -1.05
N SER A 10 -4.15 -7.30 -1.25
CA SER A 10 -3.12 -7.96 -0.42
C SER A 10 -1.81 -7.17 -0.34
N TYR A 11 -1.46 -6.40 -1.38
CA TYR A 11 -0.28 -5.53 -1.35
C TYR A 11 -0.55 -4.21 -0.63
N ALA A 12 -1.79 -3.72 -0.60
CA ALA A 12 -2.15 -2.47 0.08
C ALA A 12 -1.75 -2.49 1.56
N LEU A 13 -2.07 -3.59 2.26
CA LEU A 13 -1.67 -3.82 3.66
C LEU A 13 -0.15 -3.80 3.86
N SER A 14 0.60 -4.17 2.83
CA SER A 14 2.07 -4.15 2.90
C SER A 14 2.63 -2.76 2.64
N PHE A 15 1.96 -1.95 1.82
CA PHE A 15 2.44 -0.66 1.33
C PHE A 15 1.93 0.53 2.14
N VAL A 16 0.82 0.38 2.87
CA VAL A 16 0.25 1.41 3.74
C VAL A 16 0.80 1.27 5.16
N ASP A 17 1.20 2.39 5.76
CA ASP A 17 1.56 2.47 7.17
C ASP A 17 0.29 2.54 8.03
N MET A 18 -0.22 1.36 8.40
CA MET A 18 -1.44 1.22 9.21
C MET A 18 -1.35 1.91 10.56
N ASN A 19 -0.14 2.10 11.12
CA ASN A 19 0.00 2.82 12.39
C ASN A 19 -0.18 4.32 12.21
N LYS A 20 0.28 4.90 11.09
CA LYS A 20 0.01 6.31 10.77
C LYS A 20 -1.46 6.52 10.43
N LEU A 21 -2.05 5.62 9.64
CA LEU A 21 -3.48 5.66 9.32
C LEU A 21 -4.33 5.62 10.59
N ARG A 22 -4.07 4.67 11.50
CA ARG A 22 -4.76 4.57 12.79
C ARG A 22 -4.62 5.86 13.61
N LYS A 23 -3.41 6.43 13.72
CA LYS A 23 -3.20 7.69 14.44
C LYS A 23 -3.94 8.87 13.84
N GLU A 24 -3.99 8.97 12.50
CA GLU A 24 -4.77 10.03 11.83
C GLU A 24 -6.26 9.84 12.14
N MET A 25 -6.77 8.61 12.01
CA MET A 25 -8.16 8.31 12.34
C MET A 25 -8.49 8.60 13.81
N GLU A 26 -7.63 8.21 14.76
CA GLU A 26 -7.78 8.52 16.19
C GLU A 26 -7.81 10.03 16.47
N SER A 27 -7.06 10.83 15.69
CA SER A 27 -7.03 12.29 15.85
C SER A 27 -8.30 13.01 15.38
N PHE A 28 -9.06 12.37 14.48
CA PHE A 28 -10.33 12.90 13.95
C PHE A 28 -11.57 12.17 14.49
N ALA A 29 -11.39 11.00 15.10
CA ALA A 29 -12.49 10.14 15.54
C ALA A 29 -13.15 10.69 16.80
N ILE A 30 -14.28 11.38 16.61
CA ILE A 30 -15.36 11.40 17.61
C ILE A 30 -15.98 9.99 17.60
N ASN A 31 -15.39 9.08 18.38
CA ASN A 31 -15.97 7.81 18.85
C ASN A 31 -16.81 7.02 17.82
N LEU A 32 -16.25 6.72 16.64
CA LEU A 32 -16.84 5.75 15.71
C LEU A 32 -16.35 4.35 16.10
N SER A 33 -17.08 3.69 17.00
CA SER A 33 -16.71 2.38 17.58
C SER A 33 -16.68 1.21 16.58
N TYR A 34 -17.05 1.44 15.32
CA TYR A 34 -17.26 0.40 14.30
C TYR A 34 -16.53 0.64 12.97
N TYR A 35 -15.77 1.74 12.85
CA TYR A 35 -15.02 2.05 11.62
C TYR A 35 -13.54 2.13 11.95
N ASP A 36 -12.76 1.18 11.45
CA ASP A 36 -11.34 1.05 11.76
C ASP A 36 -10.43 1.33 10.54
N GLU A 37 -9.13 1.28 10.77
CA GLU A 37 -8.14 1.52 9.73
C GLU A 37 -8.20 0.52 8.56
N PHE A 38 -8.75 -0.67 8.76
CA PHE A 38 -8.93 -1.65 7.68
C PHE A 38 -10.13 -1.30 6.83
N ASP A 39 -11.25 -0.92 7.44
CA ASP A 39 -12.44 -0.42 6.73
C ASP A 39 -12.07 0.80 5.88
N LYS A 40 -11.31 1.75 6.46
CA LYS A 40 -10.82 2.94 5.73
C LYS A 40 -9.87 2.58 4.59
N LEU A 41 -9.01 1.59 4.78
CA LEU A 41 -8.12 1.14 3.72
C LEU A 41 -8.87 0.47 2.56
N GLU A 42 -9.92 -0.29 2.86
CA GLU A 42 -10.76 -0.95 1.86
C GLU A 42 -11.61 0.07 1.08
N ASP A 43 -12.25 1.00 1.78
CA ASP A 43 -13.12 2.02 1.19
C ASP A 43 -12.33 3.07 0.39
N ASP A 44 -11.19 3.54 0.94
CA ASP A 44 -10.44 4.71 0.42
C ASP A 44 -8.95 4.39 0.14
N LEU A 45 -8.69 3.23 -0.47
CA LEU A 45 -7.33 2.76 -0.79
C LEU A 45 -6.43 3.81 -1.43
N GLN A 46 -6.95 4.60 -2.37
CA GLN A 46 -6.16 5.61 -3.07
C GLN A 46 -5.72 6.75 -2.15
N GLU A 47 -6.60 7.21 -1.26
CA GLU A 47 -6.23 8.21 -0.25
C GLU A 47 -5.19 7.64 0.71
N CYS A 48 -5.40 6.40 1.16
CA CYS A 48 -4.49 5.74 2.08
C CYS A 48 -3.09 5.55 1.48
N LEU A 49 -2.99 5.14 0.22
CA LEU A 49 -1.72 5.03 -0.49
C LEU A 49 -1.04 6.39 -0.71
N ASN A 50 -1.80 7.47 -0.94
CA ASN A 50 -1.20 8.78 -1.17
C ASN A 50 -0.66 9.41 0.12
N LYS A 51 -1.37 9.26 1.24
CA LYS A 51 -1.01 9.90 2.52
C LYS A 51 -0.10 9.05 3.39
N PHE A 52 -0.30 7.73 3.40
CA PHE A 52 0.33 6.82 4.34
C PHE A 52 1.21 5.79 3.65
N PHE A 53 1.74 6.10 2.46
CA PHE A 53 2.70 5.22 1.81
C PHE A 53 3.90 4.97 2.72
N LYS A 54 4.25 3.69 2.90
CA LYS A 54 5.25 3.25 3.88
C LYS A 54 6.69 3.38 3.37
N TYR A 55 6.88 3.31 2.06
CA TYR A 55 8.19 3.13 1.45
C TYR A 55 8.58 4.32 0.58
N ASN A 56 9.85 4.70 0.57
CA ASN A 56 10.34 5.54 -0.53
C ASN A 56 10.57 4.71 -1.81
N ASP A 57 10.88 5.36 -2.93
CA ASP A 57 11.08 4.68 -4.22
C ASP A 57 12.09 3.53 -4.11
N LYS A 58 13.26 3.76 -3.48
CA LYS A 58 14.31 2.75 -3.36
C LYS A 58 13.86 1.55 -2.52
N GLU A 59 13.22 1.81 -1.39
CA GLU A 59 12.69 0.75 -0.52
C GLU A 59 11.59 -0.05 -1.21
N LEU A 60 10.75 0.60 -2.01
CA LEU A 60 9.72 -0.05 -2.79
C LEU A 60 10.34 -0.98 -3.84
N TYR A 61 11.35 -0.52 -4.57
CA TYR A 61 12.09 -1.35 -5.52
C TYR A 61 12.71 -2.57 -4.84
N ASP A 62 13.42 -2.38 -3.73
CA ASP A 62 14.04 -3.47 -2.98
C ASP A 62 13.00 -4.47 -2.45
N LEU A 63 11.86 -3.99 -1.95
CA LEU A 63 10.77 -4.84 -1.48
C LEU A 63 10.17 -5.67 -2.62
N LEU A 64 9.85 -5.02 -3.75
CA LEU A 64 9.26 -5.70 -4.90
C LEU A 64 10.22 -6.78 -5.43
N ILE A 65 11.50 -6.48 -5.57
CA ILE A 65 12.50 -7.42 -6.10
C ILE A 65 12.74 -8.56 -5.10
N ASN A 66 13.09 -8.24 -3.85
CA ASN A 66 13.61 -9.23 -2.91
C ASN A 66 12.51 -10.02 -2.17
N LYS A 67 11.35 -9.39 -1.91
CA LYS A 67 10.27 -10.01 -1.13
C LYS A 67 9.17 -10.58 -2.01
N TYR A 68 8.87 -9.90 -3.12
CA TYR A 68 7.79 -10.31 -4.01
C TYR A 68 8.27 -10.92 -5.33
N ASN A 69 9.57 -11.16 -5.46
CA ASN A 69 10.24 -11.79 -6.60
C ASN A 69 9.91 -11.10 -7.94
N PHE A 70 9.80 -9.78 -7.93
CA PHE A 70 9.74 -9.02 -9.18
C PHE A 70 11.12 -9.00 -9.84
N THR A 71 11.12 -9.15 -11.16
CA THR A 71 12.30 -9.01 -11.99
C THR A 71 12.26 -7.64 -12.68
N LEU A 72 13.36 -6.90 -12.59
CA LEU A 72 13.55 -5.68 -13.36
C LEU A 72 13.92 -6.08 -14.80
N ILE A 73 13.13 -5.65 -15.79
CA ILE A 73 13.36 -5.89 -17.21
C ILE A 73 13.34 -4.53 -17.90
N ASP A 74 14.45 -4.11 -18.52
CA ASP A 74 14.64 -2.84 -19.25
C ASP A 74 14.26 -1.55 -18.49
N ASP A 75 15.23 -0.67 -18.26
CA ASP A 75 15.11 0.75 -17.82
C ASP A 75 13.79 1.09 -17.08
N ASN A 76 13.61 0.48 -15.90
CA ASN A 76 12.55 0.70 -14.90
C ASN A 76 11.22 -0.08 -15.04
N LYS A 77 11.10 -1.12 -15.86
CA LYS A 77 9.91 -1.98 -15.81
C LYS A 77 10.10 -3.15 -14.84
N LEU A 78 9.19 -3.27 -13.87
CA LEU A 78 9.13 -4.41 -12.95
C LEU A 78 8.06 -5.41 -13.39
N VAL A 79 8.49 -6.64 -13.68
CA VAL A 79 7.62 -7.73 -14.10
C VAL A 79 7.60 -8.80 -13.01
N LYS A 80 6.43 -9.36 -12.71
CA LYS A 80 6.32 -10.54 -11.86
C LYS A 80 6.20 -11.75 -12.78
N ILE A 81 7.22 -12.59 -12.83
CA ILE A 81 7.15 -13.86 -13.54
C ILE A 81 6.37 -14.80 -12.60
N ILE A 82 5.17 -15.19 -13.03
CA ILE A 82 4.28 -16.13 -12.33
C ILE A 82 4.54 -17.53 -12.88
#